data_AF-A0A9X2B8M8-F1
#
_entry.id   AF-A0A9X2B8M8-F1
#
_cell.length_a   1.000
_cell.length_b   1.000
_cell.length_c   1.000
_cell.angle_alpha   90.00
_cell.angle_beta   90.00
_cell.angle_gamma   90.00
#
_symmetry.space_group_name_H-M   'P 1'
#
loop_
_entity.id
_entity.type
_entity.pdbx_description
1 polymer ?
#
loop_
_entity_poly.entity_id
_entity_poly.type
_entity_poly.pdbx_seq_one_letter_code
_entity_poly.pdbx_strand_id
1 'polypeptide(L)' 'MKTITVPGNPEHLSTLVVPMSEEFHDHEVVRIESADGSKSVEKRIFRVVDGGENQWELQFE' A
#
# COMPACT_ATOMS: atom_id res chain seq x y z
N MET A 1 5.50 -5.33 -10.71
CA MET A 1 4.89 -4.18 -10.01
C MET A 1 3.66 -4.70 -9.28
N LYS A 2 3.60 -4.50 -7.96
CA LYS A 2 2.55 -5.03 -7.10
C LYS A 2 1.33 -4.10 -7.12
N THR A 3 0.13 -4.68 -7.03
CA THR A 3 -1.13 -3.93 -6.96
C THR A 3 -1.82 -4.20 -5.64
N ILE A 4 -2.23 -3.15 -4.93
CA ILE A 4 -2.92 -3.23 -3.65
C ILE A 4 -4.30 -2.58 -3.80
N THR A 5 -5.36 -3.30 -3.45
CA THR A 5 -6.73 -2.80 -3.52
C THR A 5 -7.15 -2.22 -2.17
N VAL A 6 -7.72 -1.01 -2.16
CA VAL A 6 -8.16 -0.31 -0.94
C VAL A 6 -9.61 0.17 -1.05
N PRO A 7 -10.36 0.25 0.06
CA PRO A 7 -11.65 0.92 0.05
C PRO A 7 -11.47 2.45 -0.13
N GLY A 8 -12.22 3.05 -1.04
CA GLY A 8 -12.24 4.50 -1.23
C GLY A 8 -11.11 5.04 -2.14
N ASN A 9 -10.77 6.33 -1.99
CA ASN A 9 -9.85 7.02 -2.89
C ASN A 9 -8.38 6.86 -2.45
N PRO A 10 -7.50 6.27 -3.28
CA PRO A 10 -6.10 6.05 -2.90
C PRO A 10 -5.19 7.29 -3.03
N GLU A 11 -5.64 8.37 -3.68
CA GLU A 11 -4.81 9.54 -4.01
C GLU A 11 -4.12 10.17 -2.78
N HIS A 12 -4.84 10.24 -1.65
CA HIS A 12 -4.38 10.91 -0.43
C HIS A 12 -3.92 9.94 0.67
N LEU A 13 -3.72 8.65 0.36
CA LEU A 13 -3.19 7.69 1.33
C LEU A 13 -1.74 8.01 1.67
N SER A 14 -1.46 8.18 2.97
CA SER A 14 -0.11 8.30 3.53
C SER A 14 0.36 7.00 4.19
N THR A 15 -0.57 6.15 4.66
CA THR A 15 -0.26 4.84 5.22
C THR A 15 -1.26 3.79 4.73
N LEU A 16 -0.84 2.53 4.68
CA LEU A 16 -1.69 1.40 4.35
C LEU A 16 -1.23 0.14 5.09
N VAL A 17 -2.17 -0.52 5.77
CA VAL A 17 -1.91 -1.79 6.44
C VAL A 17 -2.32 -2.93 5.51
N VAL A 18 -1.40 -3.87 5.28
CA VAL A 18 -1.60 -5.02 4.39
C VAL A 18 -1.17 -6.32 5.10
N PRO A 19 -1.77 -7.47 4.79
CA PRO A 19 -1.29 -8.75 5.31
C PRO A 19 0.17 -9.04 4.91
N MET A 20 0.93 -9.72 5.77
CA MET A 20 2.27 -10.25 5.45
C MET A 20 2.21 -11.49 4.51
N SER A 21 1.26 -11.53 3.58
CA SER A 21 1.20 -12.57 2.55
C SER A 21 2.26 -12.36 1.46
N GLU A 22 2.76 -11.14 1.35
CA GLU A 22 3.77 -10.74 0.38
C GLU A 22 4.82 -9.85 1.05
N GLU A 23 6.07 -9.96 0.62
CA GLU A 23 7.16 -9.12 1.12
C GLU A 23 7.14 -7.76 0.42
N PHE A 24 7.28 -6.66 1.14
CA PHE A 24 7.43 -5.32 0.57
C PHE A 24 8.78 -4.75 0.96
N HIS A 25 9.32 -3.86 0.13
CA HIS A 25 10.59 -3.20 0.40
C HIS A 25 10.49 -1.68 0.39
N ASP A 26 11.36 -1.04 1.16
CA ASP A 26 11.51 0.41 1.14
C ASP A 26 11.89 0.88 -0.28
N HIS A 27 11.37 2.03 -0.68
CA HIS A 27 11.50 2.64 -2.01
C HIS A 27 10.90 1.82 -3.17
N GLU A 28 10.22 0.71 -2.90
CA GLU A 28 9.46 -0.01 -3.92
C GLU A 28 8.24 0.83 -4.37
N VAL A 29 7.95 0.81 -5.67
CA VAL A 29 6.76 1.45 -6.24
C VAL A 29 5.64 0.42 -6.37
N VAL A 30 4.50 0.72 -5.75
CA VAL A 30 3.29 -0.09 -5.81
C VAL A 30 2.16 0.70 -6.45
N ARG A 31 1.28 -0.02 -7.14
CA ARG A 31 0.02 0.54 -7.61
C ARG A 31 -1.04 0.32 -6.54
N ILE A 32 -1.73 1.38 -6.15
CA ILE A 32 -2.88 1.32 -5.25
C ILE A 32 -4.13 1.63 -6.05
N GLU A 33 -5.12 0.75 -6.00
CA GLU A 33 -6.38 0.89 -6.71
C GLU A 33 -7.56 0.89 -5.76
N SER A 34 -8.59 1.66 -6.08
CA SER A 34 -9.85 1.62 -5.36
C SER A 34 -10.57 0.30 -5.65
N ALA A 35 -11.22 -0.26 -4.64
CA ALA A 35 -12.03 -1.48 -4.77
C ALA A 35 -13.17 -1.36 -5.79
N ASP A 36 -13.63 -0.14 -6.09
CA ASP A 36 -14.64 0.12 -7.14
C ASP A 36 -14.03 0.27 -8.55
N GLY A 37 -12.71 0.20 -8.67
CA GLY A 37 -11.96 0.36 -9.92
C GLY A 37 -11.95 1.78 -10.50
N SER A 38 -12.54 2.77 -9.81
CA SER A 38 -12.70 4.13 -10.33
C SER A 38 -11.42 4.95 -10.31
N LYS A 39 -10.49 4.62 -9.39
CA LYS A 39 -9.26 5.37 -9.15
C LYS A 39 -8.07 4.44 -8.93
N SER A 40 -6.90 4.85 -9.41
CA SER A 40 -5.64 4.22 -9.05
C SER A 40 -4.50 5.23 -9.04
N VAL A 41 -3.50 5.00 -8.20
CA VAL A 41 -2.30 5.83 -8.07
C VAL A 41 -1.09 4.94 -7.88
N GLU A 42 0.07 5.36 -8.39
CA GLU A 42 1.34 4.73 -8.07
C GLU A 42 1.98 5.48 -6.91
N LYS A 43 2.38 4.76 -5.85
CA LYS A 43 3.05 5.33 -4.69
C LYS A 43 4.35 4.60 -4.42
N ARG A 44 5.36 5.36 -4.03
CA ARG A 44 6.62 4.83 -3.55
C ARG A 44 6.50 4.60 -2.05
N ILE A 45 6.82 3.38 -1.61
CA ILE A 45 6.92 3.05 -0.19
C ILE A 45 8.10 3.85 0.38
N PHE A 46 7.83 4.71 1.34
CA PHE A 46 8.86 5.38 2.13
C PHE A 46 9.52 4.40 3.10
N ARG A 47 8.69 3.64 3.81
CA ARG A 47 9.11 2.68 4.82
C ARG A 47 8.09 1.56 5.00
N VAL A 48 8.57 0.34 5.20
CA VAL A 48 7.78 -0.80 5.68
C VAL A 48 8.05 -0.99 7.18
N VAL A 49 6.99 -1.09 7.98
CA VAL A 49 7.08 -1.40 9.40
C VAL A 49 6.22 -2.62 9.76
N ASP A 50 6.60 -3.33 10.82
CA ASP A 50 5.78 -4.39 11.41
C ASP A 50 4.54 -3.76 12.06
N GLY A 51 3.37 -4.00 11.45
CA GLY A 51 2.07 -3.54 11.94
C GLY A 51 1.49 -4.42 13.04
N GLY A 52 2.16 -5.52 13.41
CA GLY A 52 1.64 -6.54 14.31
C GLY A 52 0.66 -7.48 13.61
N GLU A 53 0.26 -8.55 14.31
CA GLU A 53 -0.79 -9.49 13.86
C GLU A 53 -0.61 -10.05 12.43
N ASN A 54 0.64 -10.26 11.99
CA ASN A 54 1.00 -10.65 10.62
C ASN A 54 0.57 -9.62 9.56
N GLN A 55 0.73 -8.33 9.86
CA GLN A 55 0.49 -7.23 8.94
C GLN A 55 1.73 -6.36 8.75
N TRP A 56 1.96 -5.93 7.51
CA TRP A 56 2.86 -4.82 7.21
C TRP A 56 2.09 -3.51 7.27
N GLU A 57 2.69 -2.46 7.83
CA GLU A 57 2.25 -1.09 7.59
C GLU A 57 3.21 -0.44 6.58
N LEU A 58 2.66 -0.06 5.44
CA LEU A 58 3.36 0.65 4.37
C LEU A 58 3.13 2.14 4.55
N GLN A 59 4.20 2.91 4.65
CA GLN A 59 4.14 4.37 4.69
C GLN A 59 4.57 4.93 3.34
N PHE A 60 3.88 5.96 2.85
CA PHE A 60 4.12 6.60 1.55
C PHE A 60 4.47 8.07 1.74
N GLU A 61 5.31 8.61 0.85
CA GLU A 61 5.56 10.07 0.73
C GLU A 61 4.40 10.80 0.01
#